data_AF-A0A538MM73-F1
#
_entry.id   AF-A0A538MM73-F1
#
_cell.length_a   1.000
_cell.length_b   1.000
_cell.length_c   1.000
_cell.angle_alpha   90.00
_cell.angle_beta   90.00
_cell.angle_gamma   90.00
#
_symmetry.space_group_name_H-M   'P 1'
#
loop_
_entity.id
_entity.type
_entity.pdbx_description
1 polymer ?
#
loop_
_entity_poly.entity_id
_entity_poly.type
_entity_poly.pdbx_seq_one_letter_code
_entity_poly.pdbx_strand_id
1 'polypeptide(L)'
;MSAAVGRRELAEVEPAAWDELLGVLELADAYLLREYVEGAALLDAGRPTFLHLAAPGGHVVFACLVREVPGGGFDVTTPYGYGGPVAVGEQPPVERFYELYERWCSDGGIVTSFVRFHPLFANHHQAPPPFRVELLASTIGWRLEAGGDLLAGMHPKHRNVVRKAGASGAVVTADAGPGDLAPFVELYEE
;
A
#
# COMPACT_ATOMS: atom_id res chain seq x y z
N MET A 1 -35.34 12.49 8.15
CA MET A 1 -34.18 13.08 8.83
C MET A 1 -32.98 12.88 7.90
N SER A 2 -32.50 14.02 7.38
CA SER A 2 -31.33 14.32 6.55
C SER A 2 -30.70 13.26 5.63
N ALA A 3 -30.73 13.57 4.34
CA ALA A 3 -30.06 12.88 3.25
C ALA A 3 -28.53 13.01 3.35
N ALA A 4 -27.81 11.90 3.26
CA ALA A 4 -26.38 11.87 2.95
C ALA A 4 -26.20 12.07 1.43
N VAL A 5 -26.13 13.33 1.02
CA VAL A 5 -25.75 13.73 -0.34
C VAL A 5 -24.29 13.35 -0.54
N GLY A 6 -24.00 12.62 -1.62
CA GLY A 6 -22.67 12.09 -1.94
C GLY A 6 -21.57 13.14 -1.83
N ARG A 7 -20.54 12.82 -1.04
CA ARG A 7 -19.32 13.64 -0.94
C ARG A 7 -18.62 13.61 -2.29
N ARG A 8 -18.61 14.74 -3.01
CA ARG A 8 -17.93 14.93 -4.32
C ARG A 8 -16.54 15.55 -4.18
N GLU A 9 -16.00 15.54 -2.98
CA GLU A 9 -14.76 16.21 -2.60
C GLU A 9 -13.74 15.17 -2.15
N LEU A 10 -12.47 15.48 -2.41
CA LEU A 10 -11.35 14.72 -1.88
C LEU A 10 -11.20 15.07 -0.41
N ALA A 11 -11.29 14.08 0.47
CA ALA A 11 -11.22 14.27 1.91
C ALA A 11 -9.94 13.68 2.47
N GLU A 12 -9.31 14.39 3.41
CA GLU A 12 -8.37 13.78 4.36
C GLU A 12 -9.19 13.01 5.41
N VAL A 13 -8.98 11.71 5.47
CA VAL A 13 -9.61 10.79 6.43
C VAL A 13 -8.80 10.81 7.72
N GLU A 14 -9.49 10.95 8.85
CA GLU A 14 -8.85 10.83 10.16
C GLU A 14 -8.18 9.45 10.29
N PRO A 15 -6.93 9.35 10.78
CA PRO A 15 -6.21 8.08 10.87
C PRO A 15 -7.03 6.99 11.54
N ALA A 16 -7.70 7.29 12.66
CA ALA A 16 -8.51 6.33 13.42
C ALA A 16 -9.70 5.72 12.63
N ALA A 17 -10.12 6.33 11.52
CA ALA A 17 -11.21 5.84 10.68
C ALA A 17 -10.71 5.13 9.40
N TRP A 18 -9.40 5.12 9.17
CA TRP A 18 -8.83 4.65 7.90
C TRP A 18 -8.97 3.14 7.69
N ASP A 19 -8.57 2.33 8.66
CA ASP A 19 -8.61 0.87 8.48
C ASP A 19 -10.05 0.33 8.43
N GLU A 20 -10.98 0.98 9.14
CA GLU A 20 -12.41 0.69 9.02
C GLU A 20 -12.90 0.97 7.60
N LEU A 21 -12.52 2.11 7.01
CA LEU A 21 -12.83 2.43 5.61
C LEU A 21 -12.27 1.36 4.66
N LEU A 22 -11.00 0.96 4.82
CA LEU A 22 -10.42 -0.11 4.00
C LEU A 22 -11.19 -1.43 4.13
N GLY A 23 -11.64 -1.77 5.34
CA GLY A 23 -12.48 -2.93 5.60
C GLY A 23 -13.82 -2.87 4.87
N VAL A 24 -14.50 -1.73 4.88
CA VAL A 24 -15.75 -1.51 4.13
C VAL A 24 -15.55 -1.64 2.62
N LEU A 25 -14.38 -1.21 2.12
CA LEU A 25 -14.02 -1.31 0.70
C LEU A 25 -13.49 -2.69 0.29
N GLU A 26 -13.43 -3.64 1.23
CA GLU A 26 -12.80 -4.96 1.04
C GLU A 26 -11.35 -4.86 0.50
N LEU A 27 -10.66 -3.77 0.83
CA LEU A 27 -9.32 -3.49 0.36
C LEU A 27 -8.28 -3.94 1.40
N ALA A 28 -7.92 -5.22 1.33
CA ALA A 28 -6.96 -5.83 2.24
C ALA A 28 -5.54 -5.80 1.65
N ASP A 29 -4.70 -4.86 2.10
CA ASP A 29 -3.27 -4.87 1.82
C ASP A 29 -2.49 -4.19 2.96
N ALA A 30 -1.41 -4.85 3.43
CA ALA A 30 -0.63 -4.37 4.57
C ALA A 30 0.01 -3.00 4.32
N TYR A 31 0.39 -2.68 3.07
CA TYR A 31 1.03 -1.41 2.75
C TYR A 31 0.07 -0.21 2.83
N LEU A 32 -1.24 -0.47 2.79
CA LEU A 32 -2.25 0.57 2.90
C LEU A 32 -2.68 0.82 4.34
N LEU A 33 -2.38 -0.09 5.28
CA LEU A 33 -2.82 0.03 6.67
C LEU A 33 -2.23 1.26 7.36
N ARG A 34 -3.02 1.84 8.27
CA ARG A 34 -2.64 3.02 9.03
C ARG A 34 -1.31 2.84 9.75
N GLU A 35 -1.14 1.74 10.48
CA GLU A 35 0.07 1.47 11.28
C GLU A 35 1.30 1.32 10.38
N TYR A 36 1.14 0.84 9.15
CA TYR A 36 2.25 0.75 8.20
C TYR A 36 2.72 2.16 7.79
N VAL A 37 1.78 3.05 7.48
CA VAL A 37 2.06 4.43 7.06
C VAL A 37 2.61 5.26 8.22
N GLU A 38 2.02 5.12 9.41
CA GLU A 38 2.51 5.76 10.64
C GLU A 38 3.91 5.25 11.01
N GLY A 39 4.15 3.94 10.90
CA GLY A 39 5.46 3.34 11.14
C GLY A 39 6.52 3.82 10.14
N ALA A 40 6.15 4.00 8.87
CA ALA A 40 7.05 4.54 7.85
C ALA A 40 7.50 5.98 8.15
N ALA A 41 6.66 6.78 8.81
CA ALA A 41 7.02 8.14 9.21
C ALA A 41 8.17 8.19 10.25
N LEU A 42 8.46 7.08 10.93
CA LEU A 42 9.61 6.95 11.84
C LEU A 42 10.94 6.85 11.07
N LEU A 43 10.91 6.38 9.83
CA LEU A 43 12.09 6.22 8.96
C LEU A 43 12.21 7.41 7.99
N ASP A 44 11.10 7.78 7.36
CA ASP A 44 10.98 8.88 6.43
C ASP A 44 10.13 9.98 7.08
N ALA A 45 10.77 10.94 7.74
CA ALA A 45 10.09 12.02 8.47
C ALA A 45 9.05 12.72 7.57
N GLY A 46 7.78 12.63 7.97
CA GLY A 46 6.64 13.14 7.21
C GLY A 46 5.34 12.96 7.98
N ARG A 47 4.30 13.66 7.55
CA ARG A 47 2.95 13.54 8.09
C ARG A 47 2.19 12.42 7.38
N PRO A 48 1.78 11.35 8.07
CA PRO A 48 0.82 10.38 7.54
C PRO A 48 -0.44 11.09 7.08
N THR A 49 -0.84 10.85 5.84
CA THR A 49 -1.99 11.48 5.20
C THR A 49 -2.79 10.42 4.46
N PHE A 50 -4.11 10.43 4.65
CA PHE A 50 -5.02 9.43 4.13
C PHE A 50 -6.09 10.12 3.30
N LEU A 51 -6.11 9.91 2.00
CA LEU A 51 -7.03 10.60 1.09
C LEU A 51 -8.13 9.64 0.61
N HIS A 52 -9.35 10.15 0.53
CA HIS A 52 -10.51 9.41 0.02
C HIS A 52 -11.38 10.27 -0.89
N LEU A 53 -11.73 9.73 -2.04
CA LEU A 53 -12.80 10.22 -2.89
C LEU A 53 -13.84 9.11 -3.08
N ALA A 54 -15.11 9.45 -2.86
CA ALA A 54 -16.24 8.58 -3.15
C ALA A 54 -17.11 9.16 -4.28
N ALA A 55 -17.61 8.30 -5.15
CA ALA A 55 -18.60 8.64 -6.17
C ALA A 55 -19.56 7.45 -6.37
N PRO A 56 -20.71 7.61 -7.06
CA PRO A 56 -21.65 6.51 -7.26
C PRO A 56 -21.06 5.24 -7.89
N GLY A 57 -20.02 5.37 -8.72
CA GLY A 57 -19.36 4.24 -9.39
C GLY A 57 -18.23 3.57 -8.62
N GLY A 58 -17.82 4.13 -7.47
CA GLY A 58 -16.73 3.59 -6.67
C GLY A 58 -15.95 4.63 -5.88
N HIS A 59 -14.77 4.23 -5.45
CA HIS A 59 -13.90 4.96 -4.54
C HIS A 59 -12.49 5.04 -5.09
N VAL A 60 -11.75 6.07 -4.68
CA VAL A 60 -10.30 6.11 -4.77
C VAL A 60 -9.74 6.45 -3.40
N VAL A 61 -8.81 5.64 -2.92
CA VAL A 61 -8.13 5.83 -1.64
C VAL A 61 -6.63 5.99 -1.86
N PHE A 62 -5.96 6.84 -1.08
CA PHE A 62 -4.51 7.01 -1.18
C PHE A 62 -3.89 7.28 0.19
N ALA A 63 -3.09 6.33 0.66
CA ALA A 63 -2.26 6.50 1.85
C ALA A 63 -0.85 6.98 1.46
N CYS A 64 -0.41 8.08 2.06
CA CYS A 64 0.87 8.70 1.73
C CYS A 64 1.49 9.44 2.94
N LEU A 65 2.74 9.86 2.76
CA LEU A 65 3.45 10.77 3.62
C LEU A 65 3.56 12.12 2.92
N VAL A 66 3.28 13.20 3.65
CA VAL A 66 3.59 14.57 3.22
C VAL A 66 4.86 15.01 3.95
N ARG A 67 5.93 15.31 3.22
CA ARG A 67 7.25 15.62 3.81
C ARG A 67 7.71 17.01 3.40
N GLU A 68 8.47 17.66 4.26
CA GLU A 68 9.14 18.91 3.91
C GLU A 68 10.28 18.63 2.93
N VAL A 69 10.44 19.47 1.91
CA VAL A 69 11.58 19.39 1.00
C VAL A 69 12.63 20.47 1.29
N PRO A 70 13.93 20.16 1.16
CA PRO A 70 14.97 21.17 1.27
C PRO A 70 14.75 22.34 0.29
N GLY A 71 14.75 23.56 0.79
CA GLY A 71 14.46 24.76 0.00
C GLY A 71 13.00 25.24 0.07
N GLY A 72 12.14 24.52 0.78
CA GLY A 72 10.76 24.94 1.08
C GLY A 72 9.70 24.25 0.22
N GLY A 73 8.48 24.17 0.76
CA GLY A 73 7.38 23.40 0.19
C GLY A 73 7.38 21.95 0.68
N PHE A 74 6.52 21.13 0.06
CA PHE A 74 6.33 19.74 0.45
C PHE A 74 6.43 18.78 -0.74
N ASP A 75 6.74 17.52 -0.45
CA ASP A 75 6.45 16.42 -1.36
C ASP A 75 5.41 15.47 -0.79
N VAL A 76 4.79 14.71 -1.68
CA VAL A 76 4.00 13.54 -1.32
C VAL A 76 4.77 12.31 -1.72
N THR A 77 4.90 11.35 -0.81
CA THR A 77 5.48 10.05 -1.13
C THR A 77 4.66 8.90 -0.58
N THR A 78 4.57 7.79 -1.31
CA THR A 78 4.14 6.52 -0.71
C THR A 78 5.21 6.03 0.28
N PRO A 79 4.82 5.45 1.43
CA PRO A 79 5.72 4.64 2.25
C PRO A 79 6.54 3.64 1.43
N TYR A 80 7.63 3.14 2.02
CA TYR A 80 8.39 2.05 1.40
C TYR A 80 7.47 0.86 1.08
N GLY A 81 7.66 0.22 -0.07
CA GLY A 81 6.79 -0.85 -0.55
C GLY A 81 5.83 -0.39 -1.64
N TYR A 82 4.64 -1.00 -1.68
CA TYR A 82 3.65 -0.78 -2.73
C TYR A 82 2.52 0.11 -2.25
N GLY A 83 1.94 0.94 -3.12
CA GLY A 83 0.81 1.78 -2.73
C GLY A 83 0.17 2.45 -3.94
N GLY A 84 0.11 3.78 -3.87
CA GLY A 84 -0.52 4.65 -4.85
C GLY A 84 -1.97 4.94 -4.52
N PRO A 85 -2.62 5.83 -5.29
CA PRO A 85 -4.07 5.85 -5.32
C PRO A 85 -4.57 4.47 -5.77
N VAL A 86 -5.53 3.91 -5.05
CA VAL A 86 -6.16 2.63 -5.34
C VAL A 86 -7.64 2.85 -5.62
N ALA A 87 -8.06 2.44 -6.80
CA ALA A 87 -9.43 2.57 -7.27
C ALA A 87 -10.24 1.30 -6.96
N VAL A 88 -11.41 1.46 -6.35
CA VAL A 88 -12.30 0.35 -5.92
C VAL A 88 -13.70 0.58 -6.47
N GLY A 89 -14.33 -0.44 -7.06
CA GLY A 89 -15.67 -0.37 -7.64
C GLY A 89 -15.68 -0.57 -9.16
N GLU A 90 -16.88 -0.57 -9.75
CA GLU A 90 -17.06 -0.83 -11.20
C GLU A 90 -16.60 0.33 -12.08
N GLN A 91 -16.82 1.57 -11.61
CA GLN A 91 -16.50 2.82 -12.33
C GLN A 91 -15.95 3.86 -11.34
N PRO A 92 -14.79 3.59 -10.72
CA PRO A 92 -14.22 4.49 -9.73
C PRO A 92 -13.85 5.85 -10.36
N PRO A 93 -13.96 6.96 -9.60
CA PRO A 93 -13.78 8.32 -10.11
C PRO A 93 -12.28 8.69 -10.26
N VAL A 94 -11.52 7.92 -11.04
CA VAL A 94 -10.05 8.03 -11.15
C VAL A 94 -9.62 9.38 -11.72
N GLU A 95 -10.14 9.81 -12.88
CA GLU A 95 -9.72 11.10 -13.44
C GLU A 95 -10.06 12.24 -12.49
N ARG A 96 -11.24 12.18 -11.88
CA ARG A 96 -11.70 13.18 -10.91
C ARG A 96 -10.84 13.19 -9.64
N PHE A 97 -10.35 12.04 -9.18
CA PHE A 97 -9.41 11.96 -8.08
C PHE A 97 -8.14 12.74 -8.40
N TYR A 98 -7.52 12.50 -9.56
CA TYR A 98 -6.28 13.20 -9.91
C TYR A 98 -6.46 14.71 -10.11
N GLU A 99 -7.60 15.16 -10.67
CA GLU A 99 -7.93 16.59 -10.71
C GLU A 99 -8.04 17.23 -9.32
N LEU A 100 -8.66 16.53 -8.37
CA LEU A 100 -8.81 17.01 -7.01
C LEU A 100 -7.48 16.92 -6.24
N TYR A 101 -6.70 15.89 -6.50
CA TYR A 101 -5.37 15.69 -5.92
C TYR A 101 -4.42 16.79 -6.36
N GLU A 102 -4.44 17.20 -7.62
CA GLU A 102 -3.64 18.32 -8.12
C GLU A 102 -3.99 19.63 -7.41
N ARG A 103 -5.28 19.91 -7.21
CA ARG A 103 -5.73 21.08 -6.42
C ARG A 103 -5.29 20.99 -4.97
N TRP A 104 -5.48 19.83 -4.34
CA TRP A 104 -5.04 19.58 -2.96
C TRP A 104 -3.51 19.77 -2.83
N CYS A 105 -2.74 19.35 -3.82
CA CYS A 105 -1.30 19.58 -3.86
C CYS A 105 -0.97 21.08 -3.96
N SER A 106 -1.60 21.80 -4.90
CA SER A 106 -1.37 23.22 -5.09
C SER A 106 -1.72 24.04 -3.83
N ASP A 107 -2.87 23.75 -3.21
CA ASP A 107 -3.33 24.44 -2.01
C ASP A 107 -2.45 24.12 -0.78
N GLY A 108 -1.89 22.90 -0.74
CA GLY A 108 -0.98 22.45 0.31
C GLY A 108 0.48 22.82 0.12
N GLY A 109 0.85 23.52 -0.96
CA GLY A 109 2.25 23.84 -1.26
C GLY A 109 3.12 22.62 -1.61
N ILE A 110 2.50 21.56 -2.13
CA ILE A 110 3.17 20.34 -2.58
C ILE A 110 3.71 20.56 -3.98
N VAL A 111 5.03 20.40 -4.14
CA VAL A 111 5.74 20.68 -5.40
C VAL A 111 6.08 19.42 -6.19
N THR A 112 6.03 18.24 -5.56
CA THR A 112 6.31 16.97 -6.23
C THR A 112 5.56 15.80 -5.58
N SER A 113 5.37 14.73 -6.35
CA SER A 113 4.75 13.48 -5.90
C SER A 113 5.58 12.30 -6.38
N PHE A 114 5.97 11.42 -5.45
CA PHE A 114 6.66 10.17 -5.75
C PHE A 114 5.81 8.99 -5.29
N VAL A 115 5.28 8.22 -6.25
CA VAL A 115 4.34 7.13 -5.97
C VAL A 115 4.93 5.79 -6.41
N ARG A 116 5.01 4.84 -5.47
CA ARG A 116 5.21 3.43 -5.78
C ARG A 116 3.85 2.78 -5.99
N PHE A 117 3.58 2.35 -7.22
CA PHE A 117 2.33 1.70 -7.58
C PHE A 117 2.28 0.24 -7.11
N HIS A 118 1.07 -0.25 -6.87
CA HIS A 118 0.82 -1.61 -6.40
C HIS A 118 0.70 -2.60 -7.57
N PRO A 119 1.61 -3.58 -7.71
CA PRO A 119 1.66 -4.46 -8.86
C PRO A 119 0.42 -5.35 -8.99
N LEU A 120 -0.18 -5.78 -7.86
CA LEU A 120 -1.38 -6.61 -7.89
C LEU A 120 -2.65 -5.83 -8.26
N PHE A 121 -2.68 -4.52 -8.03
CA PHE A 121 -3.80 -3.66 -8.42
C PHE A 121 -3.62 -3.07 -9.82
N ALA A 122 -2.41 -3.18 -10.38
CA ALA A 122 -2.03 -2.59 -11.66
C ALA A 122 -2.40 -1.10 -11.76
N ASN A 123 -2.41 -0.39 -10.63
CA ASN A 123 -2.88 1.00 -10.54
C ASN A 123 -1.95 2.01 -11.22
N HIS A 124 -0.76 1.60 -11.65
CA HIS A 124 0.08 2.41 -12.55
C HIS A 124 -0.59 2.72 -13.90
N HIS A 125 -1.52 1.87 -14.38
CA HIS A 125 -2.28 2.14 -15.60
C HIS A 125 -3.26 3.32 -15.46
N GLN A 126 -3.55 3.74 -14.22
CA GLN A 126 -4.46 4.83 -13.89
C GLN A 126 -3.73 6.17 -13.77
N ALA A 127 -2.40 6.19 -13.84
CA ALA A 127 -1.60 7.39 -13.67
C ALA A 127 -1.85 8.37 -14.83
N PRO A 128 -2.17 9.65 -14.54
CA PRO A 128 -2.40 10.65 -15.58
C PRO A 128 -1.07 11.11 -16.19
N PRO A 129 -1.07 11.79 -17.36
CA PRO A 129 0.15 12.22 -18.06
C PRO A 129 1.20 12.98 -17.22
N PRO A 130 0.85 13.80 -16.20
CA PRO A 130 1.84 14.42 -15.32
C PRO A 130 2.71 13.42 -14.53
N PHE A 131 2.23 12.19 -14.30
CA PHE A 131 3.03 11.13 -13.70
C PHE A 131 3.91 10.45 -14.74
N ARG A 132 5.24 10.58 -14.59
CA ARG A 132 6.19 9.74 -15.31
C ARG A 132 6.28 8.37 -14.65
N VAL A 133 5.69 7.37 -15.28
CA VAL A 133 5.70 5.98 -14.78
C VAL A 133 6.95 5.26 -15.28
N GLU A 134 7.72 4.68 -14.36
CA GLU A 134 8.90 3.88 -14.66
C GLU A 134 8.81 2.49 -14.01
N LEU A 135 9.21 1.45 -14.75
CA LEU A 135 9.28 0.09 -14.22
C LEU A 135 10.53 -0.04 -13.34
N LEU A 136 10.34 -0.25 -12.04
CA LEU A 136 11.45 -0.48 -11.10
C LEU A 136 11.94 -1.93 -11.13
N ALA A 137 11.02 -2.88 -10.94
CA ALA A 137 11.31 -4.31 -10.89
C ALA A 137 10.04 -5.14 -11.13
N SER A 138 10.21 -6.42 -11.43
CA SER A 138 9.11 -7.38 -11.50
C SER A 138 8.86 -8.04 -10.15
N THR A 139 7.61 -8.22 -9.78
CA THR A 139 7.19 -8.97 -8.57
C THR A 139 6.87 -10.41 -8.95
N ILE A 140 7.40 -11.37 -8.18
CA ILE A 140 7.04 -12.79 -8.31
C ILE A 140 5.90 -13.07 -7.32
N GLY A 141 4.74 -13.45 -7.85
CA GLY A 141 3.59 -13.87 -7.05
C GLY A 141 3.32 -15.36 -7.22
N TRP A 142 2.89 -16.02 -6.15
CA TRP A 142 2.31 -17.36 -6.21
C TRP A 142 0.81 -17.28 -5.98
N ARG A 143 0.04 -17.91 -6.86
CA ARG A 143 -1.40 -18.06 -6.66
C ARG A 143 -1.62 -19.15 -5.62
N LEU A 144 -2.17 -18.76 -4.48
CA LEU A 144 -2.55 -19.70 -3.43
C LEU A 144 -4.01 -20.06 -3.66
N GLU A 145 -4.26 -21.26 -4.18
CA GLU A 145 -5.63 -21.78 -4.29
C GLU A 145 -6.04 -22.44 -2.97
N ALA A 146 -7.28 -22.21 -2.53
CA ALA A 146 -7.80 -22.85 -1.33
C ALA A 146 -7.78 -24.38 -1.49
N GLY A 147 -7.08 -25.07 -0.59
CA GLY A 147 -6.91 -26.53 -0.64
C GLY A 147 -5.84 -27.01 -1.63
N GLY A 148 -5.10 -26.12 -2.28
CA GLY A 148 -3.99 -26.50 -3.17
C GLY A 148 -2.77 -27.04 -2.42
N ASP A 149 -2.13 -28.07 -2.97
CA ASP A 149 -0.83 -28.54 -2.47
C ASP A 149 0.29 -27.62 -2.96
N LEU A 150 0.73 -26.71 -2.08
CA LEU A 150 1.84 -25.78 -2.36
C LEU A 150 3.12 -26.52 -2.77
N LEU A 151 3.39 -27.68 -2.18
CA LEU A 151 4.58 -28.46 -2.51
C LEU A 151 4.47 -28.99 -3.93
N ALA A 152 3.32 -29.51 -4.34
CA ALA A 152 3.10 -30.00 -5.71
C ALA A 152 3.36 -28.89 -6.76
N GLY A 153 2.98 -27.65 -6.45
CA GLY A 153 3.23 -26.48 -7.30
C GLY A 153 4.70 -26.05 -7.41
N MET A 154 5.58 -26.50 -6.50
CA MET A 154 7.00 -26.13 -6.54
C MET A 154 7.78 -26.93 -7.59
N HIS A 155 8.85 -26.34 -8.11
CA HIS A 155 9.84 -27.07 -8.91
C HIS A 155 10.39 -28.31 -8.15
N PRO A 156 10.60 -29.47 -8.81
CA PRO A 156 11.04 -30.71 -8.14
C PRO A 156 12.27 -30.55 -7.24
N LYS A 157 13.23 -29.70 -7.65
CA LYS A 157 14.42 -29.39 -6.85
C LYS A 157 14.07 -28.76 -5.50
N HIS A 158 13.11 -27.82 -5.46
CA HIS A 158 12.71 -27.15 -4.22
C HIS A 158 11.95 -28.10 -3.29
N ARG A 159 11.09 -28.96 -3.85
CA ARG A 159 10.41 -30.01 -3.07
C ARG A 159 11.40 -30.92 -2.35
N ASN A 160 12.49 -31.30 -3.02
CA ASN A 160 13.53 -32.14 -2.42
C ASN A 160 14.25 -31.44 -1.26
N VAL A 161 14.49 -30.13 -1.37
CA VAL A 161 15.08 -29.32 -0.29
C VAL A 161 14.16 -29.29 0.93
N VAL A 162 12.86 -29.01 0.73
CA VAL A 162 11.88 -29.00 1.83
C VAL A 162 11.81 -30.36 2.54
N ARG A 163 11.76 -31.47 1.78
CA ARG A 163 11.77 -32.83 2.36
C ARG A 163 13.04 -33.12 3.14
N LYS A 164 14.21 -32.68 2.63
CA LYS A 164 15.48 -32.86 3.32
C LYS A 164 15.51 -32.09 4.64
N ALA A 165 14.98 -30.86 4.68
CA ALA A 165 14.89 -30.08 5.90
C ALA A 165 14.04 -30.81 6.96
N GLY A 166 12.86 -31.31 6.57
CA GLY A 166 12.01 -32.12 7.46
C GLY A 166 12.70 -33.41 7.94
N ALA A 167 13.37 -34.13 7.04
CA ALA A 167 14.10 -35.37 7.39
C ALA A 167 15.30 -35.11 8.32
N SER A 168 15.84 -33.89 8.32
CA SER A 168 16.94 -33.48 9.21
C SER A 168 16.44 -33.06 10.60
N GLY A 169 15.13 -33.10 10.86
CA GLY A 169 14.54 -32.70 12.13
C GLY A 169 14.45 -31.18 12.33
N ALA A 170 14.47 -30.40 11.24
CA ALA A 170 14.27 -28.95 11.34
C ALA A 170 12.91 -28.61 11.95
N VAL A 171 12.89 -27.68 12.91
CA VAL A 171 11.68 -27.17 13.55
C VAL A 171 11.47 -25.74 13.09
N VAL A 172 10.23 -25.41 12.71
CA VAL A 172 9.82 -24.05 12.32
C VAL A 172 8.76 -23.60 13.31
N THR A 173 8.98 -22.43 13.90
CA THR A 173 8.02 -21.75 14.78
C THR A 173 7.64 -20.40 14.17
N ALA A 174 6.47 -19.90 14.52
CA ALA A 174 5.97 -18.59 14.08
C ALA A 174 5.31 -17.90 15.27
N ASP A 175 5.87 -16.77 15.67
CA ASP A 175 5.37 -15.95 16.76
C ASP A 175 4.82 -14.64 16.18
N ALA A 176 3.55 -14.35 16.45
CA ALA A 176 2.94 -13.10 16.04
C ALA A 176 3.36 -11.99 17.01
N GLY A 177 4.08 -10.99 16.51
CA GLY A 177 4.58 -9.87 17.32
C GLY A 177 5.57 -10.30 18.39
N PRO A 178 6.75 -10.86 18.02
CA PRO A 178 7.75 -11.27 18.99
C PRO A 178 8.25 -10.08 19.80
N GLY A 179 8.42 -10.26 21.12
CA GLY A 179 8.87 -9.20 22.02
C GLY A 179 10.38 -8.87 21.92
N ASP A 180 11.14 -9.70 21.21
CA ASP A 180 12.55 -9.52 20.93
C ASP A 180 12.83 -9.86 19.45
N LEU A 181 13.55 -8.96 18.78
CA LEU A 181 13.99 -9.11 17.40
C LEU A 181 15.50 -9.29 17.28
N ALA A 182 16.26 -9.27 18.39
CA ALA A 182 17.72 -9.42 18.36
C ALA A 182 18.18 -10.67 17.60
N PRO A 183 17.59 -11.86 17.78
CA PRO A 183 17.98 -13.04 17.00
C PRO A 183 17.75 -12.89 15.49
N PHE A 184 16.71 -12.15 15.09
CA PHE A 184 16.44 -11.87 13.68
C PHE A 184 17.46 -10.89 13.11
N VAL A 185 17.81 -9.84 13.87
CA VAL A 185 18.80 -8.84 13.46
C VAL A 185 20.17 -9.48 13.31
N GLU A 186 20.61 -10.30 14.27
CA GLU A 186 21.88 -11.04 14.18
C GLU A 186 21.96 -11.85 12.89
N LEU A 187 20.92 -12.61 12.55
CA LEU A 187 20.87 -13.39 11.30
C LEU A 187 20.82 -12.52 10.04
N TYR A 188 20.18 -11.35 10.09
CA TYR A 188 20.03 -10.46 8.94
C TYR A 188 21.33 -9.70 8.61
N GLU A 189 22.17 -9.45 9.62
CA GLU A 189 23.43 -8.73 9.49
C GLU A 189 24.64 -9.63 9.18
N GLU A 190 24.49 -10.95 9.26
CA GLU A 190 25.49 -11.94 8.80
C GLU A 190 25.72 -11.90 7.27
#